data_AF-A0A0B6YSS9-F1
#
_entry.id   AF-A0A0B6YSS9-F1
#
_cell.length_a   1.000
_cell.length_b   1.000
_cell.length_c   1.000
_cell.angle_alpha   90.00
_cell.angle_beta   90.00
_cell.angle_gamma   90.00
#
_symmetry.space_group_name_H-M   'P 1'
#
loop_
_entity.id
_entity.type
_entity.pdbx_description
1 polymer ?
#
loop_
_entity_poly.entity_id
_entity_poly.type
_entity_poly.pdbx_seq_one_letter_code
_entity_poly.pdbx_strand_id
1 'polypeptide(L)'
;TNQVSVDGLRKDKMVKENSKNERQFDSQAFQMEAPSDLEMAELLSQYMQPQDKRKQNTMVAGEEGQIQKNGDEQDVTIQAPEEEEENALTQDPNGEENGVDKGIFHQMKFIILGFNEEETEQLTVLIEDKGGCVLACGKTRQVADIAIVPLMGFPVDVTVSEILTNAWLQMCVEGDQVLPYDGWLSRPIELPETEPLSSCCLCVSGYVGVERECIMHLAQLLGARCQDHFARKSKKDLKANTHLVVNYPSGSKYEAAKKWTIPAVGREWISACLKTGKHVPEDDYFIEVLEKKRLQ
;
A
#
# COMPACT_ATOMS: atom_id res chain seq x y z
N THR A 1 -17.68 -52.25 -53.54
CA THR A 1 -17.68 -52.72 -54.94
C THR A 1 -17.99 -51.54 -55.84
N ASN A 2 -17.04 -51.18 -56.70
CA ASN A 2 -17.11 -50.08 -57.68
C ASN A 2 -18.12 -50.34 -58.81
N GLN A 3 -18.67 -49.27 -59.37
CA GLN A 3 -19.09 -49.03 -60.78
C GLN A 3 -19.49 -47.53 -60.82
N VAL A 4 -18.82 -46.55 -61.46
CA VAL A 4 -18.25 -46.35 -62.82
C VAL A 4 -19.30 -46.38 -63.93
N SER A 5 -19.72 -45.20 -64.41
CA SER A 5 -19.51 -44.71 -65.81
C SER A 5 -20.36 -43.44 -66.08
N VAL A 6 -19.77 -42.25 -66.31
CA VAL A 6 -19.25 -41.60 -67.54
C VAL A 6 -20.27 -41.22 -68.65
N ASP A 7 -20.17 -39.94 -69.05
CA ASP A 7 -20.34 -39.32 -70.39
C ASP A 7 -21.59 -38.50 -70.75
N GLY A 8 -21.33 -37.28 -71.26
CA GLY A 8 -22.30 -36.43 -71.97
C GLY A 8 -21.95 -34.95 -72.14
N LEU A 9 -21.10 -34.64 -73.13
CA LEU A 9 -20.57 -33.33 -73.57
C LEU A 9 -21.60 -32.21 -73.89
N ARG A 10 -21.21 -30.94 -73.69
CA ARG A 10 -21.20 -29.92 -74.79
C ARG A 10 -20.29 -28.72 -74.53
N LYS A 11 -19.80 -28.18 -75.64
CA LYS A 11 -18.57 -27.42 -75.89
C LYS A 11 -18.76 -25.89 -75.95
N ASP A 12 -17.64 -25.20 -75.67
CA ASP A 12 -17.08 -23.97 -76.27
C ASP A 12 -17.85 -22.63 -76.23
N LYS A 13 -17.30 -21.64 -75.51
CA LYS A 13 -16.73 -20.43 -76.14
C LYS A 13 -15.79 -19.65 -75.22
N MET A 14 -14.50 -19.65 -75.57
CA MET A 14 -13.51 -18.66 -75.18
C MET A 14 -13.80 -17.32 -75.88
N VAL A 15 -13.77 -16.22 -75.13
CA VAL A 15 -13.23 -14.93 -75.58
C VAL A 15 -12.40 -14.38 -74.43
N LYS A 16 -11.09 -14.23 -74.67
CA LYS A 16 -10.15 -13.50 -73.83
C LYS A 16 -10.26 -12.01 -74.15
N GLU A 17 -10.35 -11.18 -73.13
CA GLU A 17 -9.80 -9.81 -73.18
C GLU A 17 -9.15 -9.48 -71.85
N ASN A 18 -7.84 -9.25 -71.91
CA ASN A 18 -6.98 -8.75 -70.86
C ASN A 18 -7.12 -7.22 -70.82
N SER A 19 -7.45 -6.64 -69.66
CA SER A 19 -6.91 -5.34 -69.28
C SER A 19 -7.03 -5.10 -67.78
N LYS A 20 -5.87 -5.10 -67.12
CA LYS A 20 -5.47 -4.24 -65.99
C LYS A 20 -6.54 -3.88 -64.95
N ASN A 21 -6.42 -4.46 -63.76
CA ASN A 21 -6.54 -3.67 -62.54
C ASN A 21 -5.73 -4.33 -61.40
N GLU A 22 -4.49 -3.88 -61.27
CA GLU A 22 -3.70 -4.00 -60.05
C GLU A 22 -3.97 -2.79 -59.15
N ARG A 23 -3.89 -3.05 -57.84
CA ARG A 23 -3.73 -2.13 -56.69
C ARG A 23 -4.98 -1.52 -56.06
N GLN A 24 -5.24 -1.93 -54.82
CA GLN A 24 -4.79 -1.15 -53.66
C GLN A 24 -4.72 -2.04 -52.41
N PHE A 25 -3.50 -2.48 -52.06
CA PHE A 25 -3.17 -2.86 -50.69
C PHE A 25 -2.70 -1.58 -50.01
N ASP A 26 -3.37 -1.16 -48.95
CA ASP A 26 -3.02 0.04 -48.22
C ASP A 26 -1.78 -0.23 -47.37
N SER A 27 -0.63 0.20 -47.88
CA SER A 27 0.64 0.22 -47.18
C SER A 27 0.72 1.50 -46.35
N GLN A 28 0.07 1.54 -45.19
CA GLN A 28 0.51 2.42 -44.11
C GLN A 28 1.54 1.67 -43.27
N ALA A 29 2.78 1.84 -43.72
CA ALA A 29 3.98 1.44 -43.02
C ALA A 29 4.00 2.04 -41.60
N PHE A 30 4.41 1.22 -40.65
CA PHE A 30 4.91 1.65 -39.34
C PHE A 30 5.97 2.75 -39.53
N GLN A 31 5.59 4.00 -39.28
CA GLN A 31 6.53 5.03 -38.89
C GLN A 31 6.44 5.15 -37.36
N MET A 32 7.28 4.39 -36.66
CA MET A 32 7.69 4.78 -35.31
C MET A 32 8.66 5.95 -35.50
N GLU A 33 8.20 7.16 -35.25
CA GLU A 33 9.11 8.30 -35.09
C GLU A 33 10.00 8.03 -33.87
N ALA A 34 11.31 8.27 -34.03
CA ALA A 34 12.24 8.20 -32.91
C ALA A 34 11.83 9.24 -31.86
N PRO A 35 11.86 8.89 -30.56
CA PRO A 35 11.52 9.83 -29.50
C PRO A 35 12.39 11.08 -29.60
N SER A 36 11.78 12.23 -29.37
CA SER A 36 12.49 13.50 -29.42
C SER A 36 13.63 13.53 -28.39
N ASP A 37 14.68 14.31 -28.64
CA ASP A 37 15.79 14.48 -27.68
C ASP A 37 15.29 14.94 -26.29
N LEU A 38 14.15 15.63 -26.25
CA LEU A 38 13.49 16.06 -25.02
C LEU A 38 12.82 14.90 -24.28
N GLU A 39 12.11 14.01 -24.98
CA GLU A 39 11.56 12.78 -24.39
C GLU A 39 12.67 11.84 -23.91
N MET A 40 13.78 11.75 -24.64
CA MET A 40 14.93 10.95 -24.22
C MET A 40 15.61 11.52 -22.97
N ALA A 41 15.74 12.85 -22.88
CA ALA A 41 16.26 13.53 -21.71
C ALA A 41 15.35 13.38 -20.48
N GLU A 42 14.03 13.44 -20.68
CA GLU A 42 13.03 13.25 -19.62
C GLU A 42 13.03 11.80 -19.11
N LEU A 43 13.18 10.83 -20.01
CA LEU A 43 13.31 9.42 -19.65
C LEU A 43 14.62 9.11 -18.92
N LEU A 44 15.73 9.76 -19.29
CA LEU A 44 17.01 9.66 -18.59
C LEU A 44 16.98 10.34 -17.20
N SER A 45 16.21 11.41 -17.04
CA SER A 45 16.03 12.08 -15.75
C SER A 45 15.33 11.22 -14.70
N GLN A 46 14.48 10.27 -15.12
CA GLN A 46 13.84 9.31 -14.21
C GLN A 46 14.79 8.26 -13.64
N TYR A 47 15.93 8.00 -14.32
CA TYR A 47 16.93 7.03 -13.86
C TYR A 47 18.11 7.65 -13.11
N MET A 48 18.20 8.98 -13.05
CA MET A 48 19.21 9.70 -12.28
C MET A 48 18.58 10.34 -11.03
N GLN A 49 18.34 9.55 -9.98
CA GLN A 49 18.21 10.12 -8.64
C GLN A 49 19.60 10.32 -8.01
N PRO A 50 19.85 11.41 -7.27
CA PRO A 50 21.18 11.74 -6.78
C PRO A 50 21.66 10.74 -5.73
N GLN A 51 22.85 10.18 -5.95
CA GLN A 51 23.60 9.53 -4.89
C GLN A 51 24.00 10.54 -3.80
N ASP A 52 23.76 10.14 -2.56
CA ASP A 52 24.34 10.57 -1.30
C ASP A 52 25.18 11.85 -1.30
N LYS A 53 24.62 12.94 -0.77
CA LYS A 53 25.40 14.04 -0.21
C LYS A 53 25.58 13.86 1.30
N ARG A 54 26.55 13.01 1.64
CA ARG A 54 27.21 13.01 2.95
C ARG A 54 27.86 14.39 3.15
N LYS A 55 27.54 15.04 4.27
CA LYS A 55 28.04 16.36 4.67
C LYS A 55 29.58 16.39 4.60
N GLN A 56 30.12 17.30 3.78
CA GLN A 56 31.51 17.73 3.85
C GLN A 56 31.69 18.58 5.10
N ASN A 57 32.46 18.07 6.07
CA ASN A 57 33.10 18.89 7.10
C ASN A 57 34.54 19.17 6.63
N THR A 58 34.88 20.45 6.65
CA THR A 58 36.15 21.05 6.29
C THR A 58 37.30 20.49 7.12
N MET A 59 38.36 20.03 6.44
CA MET A 59 39.63 19.66 7.06
C MET A 59 40.39 20.91 7.51
N VAL A 60 40.85 20.91 8.75
CA VAL A 60 41.97 21.75 9.23
C VAL A 60 43.19 20.85 9.25
N ALA A 61 44.29 21.38 8.71
CA ALA A 61 45.59 20.73 8.58
C ALA A 61 46.24 20.40 9.95
N GLY A 62 47.02 19.32 9.97
CA GLY A 62 47.89 18.95 11.07
C GLY A 62 48.67 17.68 10.74
N GLU A 63 49.95 17.87 10.40
CA GLU A 63 50.93 16.84 10.04
C GLU A 63 51.43 16.01 11.24
N GLU A 64 51.75 14.76 10.92
CA GLU A 64 52.87 13.92 11.38
C GLU A 64 53.05 13.51 12.86
N GLY A 65 53.25 12.20 13.05
CA GLY A 65 53.85 11.62 14.25
C GLY A 65 53.55 10.14 14.47
N GLN A 66 54.22 9.23 13.75
CA GLN A 66 54.38 7.83 14.17
C GLN A 66 55.22 7.76 15.45
N ILE A 67 54.90 6.85 16.37
CA ILE A 67 55.86 5.92 17.02
C ILE A 67 55.09 4.83 17.78
N GLN A 68 55.70 3.66 17.71
CA GLN A 68 55.32 2.32 18.11
C GLN A 68 55.54 1.99 19.60
N LYS A 69 54.87 0.89 20.02
CA LYS A 69 55.37 -0.26 20.83
C LYS A 69 55.10 -0.34 22.35
N ASN A 70 54.51 -1.51 22.65
CA ASN A 70 54.86 -2.51 23.68
C ASN A 70 54.31 -2.39 25.12
N GLY A 71 53.80 -3.54 25.60
CA GLY A 71 54.29 -4.11 26.86
C GLY A 71 53.26 -4.50 27.92
N ASP A 72 52.86 -5.77 27.89
CA ASP A 72 52.80 -6.74 29.00
C ASP A 72 51.87 -6.58 30.24
N GLU A 73 50.97 -7.58 30.33
CA GLU A 73 50.60 -8.48 31.45
C GLU A 73 50.58 -7.99 32.93
N GLN A 74 49.45 -8.22 33.62
CA GLN A 74 49.24 -9.25 34.69
C GLN A 74 48.10 -8.88 35.69
N ASP A 75 47.06 -9.71 35.66
CA ASP A 75 46.47 -10.54 36.73
C ASP A 75 45.88 -9.99 38.08
N VAL A 76 44.68 -10.54 38.37
CA VAL A 76 43.89 -10.76 39.63
C VAL A 76 43.60 -9.59 40.60
N THR A 77 42.31 -9.30 40.84
CA THR A 77 41.54 -9.79 42.02
C THR A 77 40.20 -9.07 42.20
N ILE A 78 39.18 -9.90 42.44
CA ILE A 78 37.77 -9.61 42.76
C ILE A 78 37.65 -8.96 44.15
N GLN A 79 36.87 -7.88 44.28
CA GLN A 79 36.00 -7.60 45.44
C GLN A 79 35.14 -6.33 45.23
N ALA A 80 33.82 -6.50 45.26
CA ALA A 80 32.83 -5.55 45.76
C ALA A 80 32.46 -6.01 47.20
N PRO A 81 31.96 -5.20 48.15
CA PRO A 81 30.91 -4.17 48.04
C PRO A 81 31.37 -2.85 48.73
N GLU A 82 30.66 -1.71 48.83
CA GLU A 82 29.31 -1.40 49.32
C GLU A 82 29.02 0.05 48.85
N GLU A 83 27.85 0.33 48.26
CA GLU A 83 27.43 1.71 47.97
C GLU A 83 26.51 2.20 49.09
N GLU A 84 26.97 3.25 49.78
CA GLU A 84 26.26 3.97 50.83
C GLU A 84 25.12 4.82 50.24
N GLU A 85 23.97 4.79 50.92
CA GLU A 85 22.86 5.70 50.71
C GLU A 85 23.27 7.15 51.05
N GLU A 86 23.24 8.06 50.07
CA GLU A 86 23.04 9.48 50.35
C GLU A 86 21.79 10.01 49.64
N ASN A 87 20.74 10.17 50.44
CA ASN A 87 19.62 11.07 50.17
C ASN A 87 20.13 12.52 50.21
N ALA A 88 20.18 13.18 49.05
CA ALA A 88 20.26 14.63 48.96
C ALA A 88 19.03 15.17 48.21
N LEU A 89 18.12 15.74 49.01
CA LEU A 89 17.04 16.61 48.59
C LEU A 89 17.60 17.82 47.83
N THR A 90 17.36 17.89 46.53
CA THR A 90 17.30 19.17 45.81
C THR A 90 16.02 19.20 44.99
N GLN A 91 14.99 19.85 45.55
CA GLN A 91 13.84 20.31 44.79
C GLN A 91 14.27 21.56 44.02
N ASP A 92 14.47 21.42 42.72
CA ASP A 92 14.49 22.56 41.80
C ASP A 92 13.04 22.79 41.32
N PRO A 93 12.37 23.90 41.64
CA PRO A 93 10.97 24.11 41.31
C PRO A 93 10.77 24.84 39.95
N ASN A 94 11.74 24.80 39.03
CA ASN A 94 11.60 25.53 37.77
C ASN A 94 12.40 24.95 36.59
N GLY A 95 12.35 23.63 36.42
CA GLY A 95 12.69 23.01 35.14
C GLY A 95 11.47 23.11 34.22
N GLU A 96 11.47 24.09 33.32
CA GLU A 96 10.68 23.97 32.09
C GLU A 96 11.13 22.67 31.43
N GLU A 97 10.30 21.62 31.52
CA GLU A 97 10.49 20.40 30.73
C GLU A 97 10.48 20.84 29.27
N ASN A 98 11.68 21.02 28.71
CA ASN A 98 11.89 21.09 27.28
C ASN A 98 11.13 19.92 26.69
N GLY A 99 10.03 20.23 25.99
CA GLY A 99 9.04 19.25 25.56
C GLY A 99 9.69 18.17 24.72
N VAL A 100 10.09 17.08 25.38
CA VAL A 100 10.45 15.85 24.71
C VAL A 100 9.15 15.39 24.08
N ASP A 101 9.15 15.27 22.75
CA ASP A 101 8.04 14.68 22.04
C ASP A 101 7.79 13.29 22.63
N LYS A 102 6.71 13.16 23.40
CA LYS A 102 6.40 11.94 24.14
C LYS A 102 5.81 10.87 23.22
N GLY A 103 5.61 11.19 21.94
CA GLY A 103 5.02 10.34 20.93
C GLY A 103 3.50 10.30 21.01
N ILE A 104 2.87 9.94 19.89
CA ILE A 104 1.41 9.90 19.74
C ILE A 104 0.74 8.83 20.61
N PHE A 105 1.49 7.82 21.05
CA PHE A 105 1.01 6.74 21.90
C PHE A 105 1.44 6.88 23.36
N HIS A 106 1.80 8.09 23.80
CA HIS A 106 2.21 8.33 25.17
C HIS A 106 1.20 7.78 26.18
N GLN A 107 1.69 6.99 27.14
CA GLN A 107 0.91 6.31 28.20
C GLN A 107 -0.07 5.23 27.73
N MET A 108 -0.11 4.93 26.43
CA MET A 108 -0.97 3.88 25.90
C MET A 108 -0.28 2.52 25.99
N LYS A 109 -1.03 1.52 26.47
CA LYS A 109 -0.55 0.14 26.62
C LYS A 109 -1.20 -0.75 25.59
N PHE A 110 -0.37 -1.50 24.88
CA PHE A 110 -0.78 -2.37 23.81
C PHE A 110 -0.52 -3.83 24.16
N ILE A 111 -1.30 -4.72 23.57
CA ILE A 111 -0.96 -6.13 23.44
C ILE A 111 -1.11 -6.54 21.98
N ILE A 112 -0.16 -7.29 21.44
CA ILE A 112 -0.17 -7.75 20.05
C ILE A 112 -0.55 -9.23 20.06
N LEU A 113 -1.55 -9.60 19.25
CA LEU A 113 -2.10 -10.96 19.20
C LEU A 113 -2.32 -11.40 17.75
N GLY A 114 -2.07 -12.68 17.46
CA GLY A 114 -2.40 -13.27 16.16
C GLY A 114 -1.39 -13.02 15.03
N PHE A 115 -0.22 -12.50 15.36
CA PHE A 115 0.89 -12.27 14.43
C PHE A 115 2.01 -13.30 14.67
N ASN A 116 2.85 -13.51 13.66
CA ASN A 116 4.07 -14.29 13.83
C ASN A 116 5.14 -13.47 14.61
N GLU A 117 6.27 -14.10 14.93
CA GLU A 117 7.33 -13.47 15.73
C GLU A 117 7.92 -12.23 15.04
N GLU A 118 8.20 -12.30 13.74
CA GLU A 118 8.74 -11.19 12.95
C GLU A 118 7.76 -10.01 12.87
N GLU A 119 6.49 -10.28 12.56
CA GLU A 119 5.44 -9.26 12.54
C GLU A 119 5.23 -8.63 13.91
N THR A 120 5.28 -9.43 14.98
CA THR A 120 5.13 -8.94 16.35
C THR A 120 6.28 -8.01 16.73
N GLU A 121 7.51 -8.34 16.36
CA GLU A 121 8.68 -7.49 16.58
C GLU A 121 8.55 -6.16 15.81
N GLN A 122 8.17 -6.21 14.53
CA GLN A 122 7.94 -5.00 13.72
C GLN A 122 6.87 -4.09 14.32
N LEU A 123 5.72 -4.64 14.73
CA LEU A 123 4.64 -3.88 15.34
C LEU A 123 5.05 -3.32 16.73
N THR A 124 5.88 -4.04 17.47
CA THR A 124 6.42 -3.58 18.76
C THR A 124 7.29 -2.35 18.57
N VAL A 125 8.21 -2.39 17.61
CA VAL A 125 9.06 -1.23 17.27
C VAL A 125 8.22 -0.02 16.89
N LEU A 126 7.19 -0.20 16.04
CA LEU A 126 6.30 0.90 15.64
C LEU A 126 5.58 1.57 16.83
N ILE A 127 5.18 0.77 17.84
CA ILE A 127 4.50 1.28 19.03
C ILE A 127 5.48 2.01 19.95
N GLU A 128 6.63 1.40 20.21
CA GLU A 128 7.64 1.93 21.14
C GLU A 128 8.31 3.20 20.60
N ASP A 129 8.61 3.25 19.30
CA ASP A 129 9.14 4.45 18.62
C ASP A 129 8.18 5.65 18.71
N LYS A 130 6.88 5.38 18.90
CA LYS A 130 5.83 6.38 19.06
C LYS A 130 5.38 6.57 20.51
N GLY A 131 6.18 6.10 21.47
CA GLY A 131 6.00 6.35 22.91
C GLY A 131 4.96 5.46 23.60
N GLY A 132 4.48 4.41 22.93
CA GLY A 132 3.61 3.40 23.50
C GLY A 132 4.38 2.30 24.21
N CYS A 133 3.66 1.46 24.97
CA CYS A 133 4.26 0.33 25.70
C CYS A 133 3.57 -0.98 25.31
N VAL A 134 4.34 -1.98 24.86
CA VAL A 134 3.80 -3.31 24.56
C VAL A 134 3.92 -4.23 25.77
N LEU A 135 2.80 -4.79 26.20
CA LEU A 135 2.73 -5.73 27.32
C LEU A 135 3.01 -7.16 26.84
N ALA A 136 3.95 -7.84 27.51
CA ALA A 136 4.21 -9.26 27.28
C ALA A 136 3.03 -10.12 27.76
N CYS A 137 2.51 -10.98 26.87
CA CYS A 137 1.42 -11.90 27.19
C CYS A 137 1.80 -12.82 28.37
N GLY A 138 0.95 -12.88 29.40
CA GLY A 138 1.07 -13.81 30.53
C GLY A 138 2.03 -13.43 31.67
N LYS A 139 2.72 -12.28 31.63
CA LYS A 139 3.69 -11.89 32.68
C LYS A 139 3.26 -10.74 33.59
N THR A 140 2.17 -10.04 33.28
CA THR A 140 1.77 -8.84 34.01
C THR A 140 0.29 -8.92 34.45
N ARG A 141 -0.02 -8.37 35.63
CA ARG A 141 -1.41 -8.14 36.09
C ARG A 141 -2.04 -6.90 35.44
N GLN A 142 -1.38 -6.31 34.46
CA GLN A 142 -1.82 -5.05 33.85
C GLN A 142 -2.77 -5.34 32.70
N VAL A 143 -3.87 -4.60 32.66
CA VAL A 143 -4.83 -4.62 31.54
C VAL A 143 -4.28 -3.70 30.45
N ALA A 144 -4.22 -4.18 29.21
CA ALA A 144 -3.83 -3.36 28.07
C ALA A 144 -5.02 -2.44 27.68
N ASP A 145 -4.70 -1.23 27.22
CA ASP A 145 -5.72 -0.33 26.68
C ASP A 145 -6.21 -0.85 25.32
N ILE A 146 -5.29 -1.31 24.47
CA ILE A 146 -5.58 -1.72 23.10
C ILE A 146 -4.96 -3.10 22.79
N ALA A 147 -5.76 -4.03 22.28
CA ALA A 147 -5.26 -5.20 21.57
C ALA A 147 -5.11 -4.87 20.08
N ILE A 148 -3.92 -5.09 19.53
CA ILE A 148 -3.64 -5.04 18.10
C ILE A 148 -3.75 -6.47 17.54
N VAL A 149 -4.65 -6.64 16.57
CA VAL A 149 -4.92 -7.92 15.89
C VAL A 149 -4.81 -7.78 14.36
N PRO A 150 -4.68 -8.88 13.59
CA PRO A 150 -4.71 -8.82 12.13
C PRO A 150 -6.01 -8.19 11.62
N LEU A 151 -5.97 -7.62 10.41
CA LEU A 151 -7.13 -7.01 9.76
C LEU A 151 -8.34 -7.96 9.69
N MET A 152 -8.10 -9.28 9.52
CA MET A 152 -9.12 -10.33 9.47
C MET A 152 -9.55 -10.85 10.85
N GLY A 153 -9.03 -10.24 11.92
CA GLY A 153 -9.30 -10.62 13.30
C GLY A 153 -8.44 -11.77 13.83
N PHE A 154 -8.50 -11.92 15.14
CA PHE A 154 -7.89 -13.01 15.88
C PHE A 154 -8.65 -13.18 17.21
N PRO A 155 -8.82 -14.41 17.73
CA PRO A 155 -9.44 -14.63 19.04
C PRO A 155 -8.69 -13.90 20.17
N VAL A 156 -9.42 -13.12 20.98
CA VAL A 156 -8.84 -12.34 22.08
C VAL A 156 -9.37 -12.89 23.41
N ASP A 157 -8.56 -13.69 24.09
CA ASP A 157 -8.89 -14.30 25.39
C ASP A 157 -8.38 -13.48 26.60
N VAL A 158 -8.00 -12.23 26.36
CA VAL A 158 -7.49 -11.29 27.37
C VAL A 158 -8.43 -10.11 27.55
N THR A 159 -8.51 -9.56 28.76
CA THR A 159 -9.26 -8.33 28.99
C THR A 159 -8.48 -7.13 28.46
N VAL A 160 -9.10 -6.39 27.54
CA VAL A 160 -8.61 -5.13 26.97
C VAL A 160 -9.75 -4.14 26.82
N SER A 161 -9.46 -2.84 26.80
CA SER A 161 -10.49 -1.82 26.59
C SER A 161 -10.97 -1.82 25.14
N GLU A 162 -10.04 -1.92 24.18
CA GLU A 162 -10.34 -1.87 22.76
C GLU A 162 -9.60 -2.96 21.97
N ILE A 163 -10.22 -3.41 20.88
CA ILE A 163 -9.62 -4.34 19.91
C ILE A 163 -9.53 -3.58 18.58
N LEU A 164 -8.31 -3.29 18.15
CA LEU A 164 -8.00 -2.55 16.94
C LEU A 164 -7.09 -3.36 16.02
N THR A 165 -7.06 -3.04 14.73
CA THR A 165 -6.26 -3.77 13.75
C THR A 165 -4.84 -3.23 13.65
N ASN A 166 -3.92 -4.02 13.09
CA ASN A 166 -2.61 -3.51 12.66
C ASN A 166 -2.71 -2.39 11.61
N ALA A 167 -3.74 -2.41 10.76
CA ALA A 167 -3.95 -1.33 9.78
C ALA A 167 -4.22 0.00 10.48
N TRP A 168 -5.02 0.01 11.55
CA TRP A 168 -5.22 1.20 12.37
C TRP A 168 -3.92 1.74 12.95
N LEU A 169 -3.12 0.85 13.55
CA LEU A 169 -1.83 1.22 14.13
C LEU A 169 -0.91 1.84 13.08
N GLN A 170 -0.74 1.16 11.94
CA GLN A 170 0.14 1.63 10.87
C GLN A 170 -0.34 2.97 10.29
N MET A 171 -1.65 3.17 10.10
CA MET A 171 -2.19 4.46 9.65
C MET A 171 -1.99 5.57 10.70
N CYS A 172 -2.06 5.27 12.00
CA CYS A 172 -1.75 6.24 13.05
C CYS A 172 -0.28 6.67 12.98
N VAL A 173 0.62 5.72 12.74
CA VAL A 173 2.06 5.98 12.60
C VAL A 173 2.36 6.79 11.34
N GLU A 174 1.74 6.45 10.19
CA GLU A 174 1.88 7.19 8.92
C GLU A 174 1.39 8.63 9.03
N GLY A 175 0.26 8.85 9.71
CA GLY A 175 -0.33 10.17 9.92
C GLY A 175 0.22 10.94 11.12
N ASP A 176 1.11 10.33 11.89
CA ASP A 176 1.61 10.84 13.18
C ASP A 176 0.48 11.37 14.09
N GLN A 177 -0.61 10.60 14.18
CA GLN A 177 -1.78 10.96 14.96
C GLN A 177 -2.58 9.71 15.36
N VAL A 178 -3.13 9.71 16.58
CA VAL A 178 -4.11 8.69 17.00
C VAL A 178 -5.43 8.87 16.25
N LEU A 179 -5.77 7.91 15.41
CA LEU A 179 -7.01 7.91 14.63
C LEU A 179 -8.22 7.45 15.47
N PRO A 180 -9.45 7.84 15.09
CA PRO A 180 -10.66 7.35 15.74
C PRO A 180 -10.80 5.81 15.74
N TYR A 181 -11.36 5.26 16.81
CA TYR A 181 -11.51 3.82 17.01
C TYR A 181 -12.69 3.22 16.21
N ASP A 182 -13.55 4.05 15.65
CA ASP A 182 -14.70 3.69 14.81
C ASP A 182 -14.42 3.83 13.30
N GLY A 183 -13.17 4.06 12.92
CA GLY A 183 -12.72 4.02 11.53
C GLY A 183 -12.98 2.67 10.86
N TRP A 184 -13.15 2.68 9.55
CA TRP A 184 -13.61 1.48 8.81
C TRP A 184 -12.63 0.31 8.77
N LEU A 185 -11.33 0.58 8.94
CA LEU A 185 -10.28 -0.42 9.13
C LEU A 185 -9.89 -0.56 10.59
N SER A 186 -10.49 0.22 11.50
CA SER A 186 -10.07 0.27 12.90
C SER A 186 -10.31 -1.04 13.62
N ARG A 187 -11.36 -1.78 13.23
CA ARG A 187 -11.75 -3.05 13.85
C ARG A 187 -11.62 -4.22 12.88
N PRO A 188 -11.49 -5.45 13.40
CA PRO A 188 -11.47 -6.67 12.60
C PRO A 188 -12.62 -6.73 11.59
N ILE A 189 -12.28 -7.17 10.38
CA ILE A 189 -13.20 -7.30 9.28
C ILE A 189 -13.63 -8.75 9.15
N GLU A 190 -14.94 -8.97 9.18
CA GLU A 190 -15.55 -10.24 8.79
C GLU A 190 -15.65 -10.31 7.26
N LEU A 191 -15.05 -11.35 6.68
CA LEU A 191 -15.16 -11.61 5.25
C LEU A 191 -16.45 -12.35 4.93
N PRO A 192 -17.16 -11.98 3.85
CA PRO A 192 -18.26 -12.79 3.34
C PRO A 192 -17.74 -14.10 2.75
N GLU A 193 -18.56 -15.16 2.78
CA GLU A 193 -18.24 -16.45 2.13
C GLU A 193 -18.25 -16.36 0.59
N THR A 194 -18.81 -15.28 0.05
CA THR A 194 -18.95 -15.05 -1.38
C THR A 194 -17.91 -14.06 -1.90
N GLU A 195 -17.61 -14.13 -3.19
CA GLU A 195 -16.77 -13.18 -3.92
C GLU A 195 -17.61 -12.23 -4.78
N PRO A 196 -18.25 -11.20 -4.19
CA PRO A 196 -19.21 -10.35 -4.91
C PRO A 196 -18.59 -9.53 -6.03
N LEU A 197 -17.27 -9.33 -6.02
CA LEU A 197 -16.54 -8.51 -6.99
C LEU A 197 -15.73 -9.35 -7.98
N SER A 198 -15.99 -10.65 -8.09
CA SER A 198 -15.28 -11.58 -9.01
C SER A 198 -15.26 -11.14 -10.49
N SER A 199 -16.29 -10.42 -10.96
CA SER A 199 -16.33 -9.88 -12.32
C SER A 199 -15.60 -8.54 -12.49
N CYS A 200 -15.17 -7.91 -11.40
CA CYS A 200 -14.68 -6.54 -11.39
C CYS A 200 -13.18 -6.44 -11.64
N CYS A 201 -12.77 -5.38 -12.34
CA CYS A 201 -11.39 -4.96 -12.47
C CYS A 201 -11.23 -3.51 -12.00
N LEU A 202 -10.59 -3.32 -10.85
CA LEU A 202 -10.52 -2.04 -10.16
C LEU A 202 -9.18 -1.35 -10.41
N CYS A 203 -9.22 -0.02 -10.46
CA CYS A 203 -8.03 0.81 -10.27
C CYS A 203 -8.27 1.71 -9.06
N VAL A 204 -7.29 1.83 -8.17
CA VAL A 204 -7.37 2.69 -6.98
C VAL A 204 -6.59 3.97 -7.25
N SER A 205 -7.17 5.12 -6.90
CA SER A 205 -6.59 6.46 -7.14
C SER A 205 -6.89 7.42 -5.99
N GLY A 206 -5.94 8.28 -5.63
CA GLY A 206 -6.14 9.28 -4.56
C GLY A 206 -6.10 8.73 -3.13
N TYR A 207 -5.84 7.43 -2.97
CA TYR A 207 -5.49 6.79 -1.70
C TYR A 207 -3.98 6.54 -1.65
N VAL A 208 -3.38 6.60 -0.47
CA VAL A 208 -1.94 6.40 -0.24
C VAL A 208 -1.70 5.49 0.98
N GLY A 209 -0.46 5.01 1.13
CA GLY A 209 -0.02 4.25 2.30
C GLY A 209 -0.86 3.01 2.58
N VAL A 210 -1.00 2.71 3.87
CA VAL A 210 -1.71 1.53 4.40
C VAL A 210 -3.16 1.49 3.94
N GLU A 211 -3.85 2.64 3.88
CA GLU A 211 -5.26 2.68 3.47
C GLU A 211 -5.43 2.16 2.03
N ARG A 212 -4.53 2.57 1.12
CA ARG A 212 -4.56 2.11 -0.28
C ARG A 212 -4.35 0.60 -0.37
N GLU A 213 -3.38 0.08 0.36
CA GLU A 213 -3.05 -1.35 0.38
C GLU A 213 -4.23 -2.17 0.92
N CYS A 214 -4.85 -1.71 2.01
CA CYS A 214 -6.04 -2.33 2.57
C CYS A 214 -7.21 -2.32 1.58
N ILE A 215 -7.46 -1.21 0.88
CA ILE A 215 -8.50 -1.14 -0.16
C ILE A 215 -8.26 -2.19 -1.25
N MET A 216 -7.02 -2.30 -1.74
CA MET A 216 -6.67 -3.28 -2.78
C MET A 216 -6.81 -4.72 -2.28
N HIS A 217 -6.32 -4.99 -1.07
CA HIS A 217 -6.36 -6.30 -0.45
C HIS A 217 -7.80 -6.77 -0.20
N LEU A 218 -8.63 -5.92 0.42
CA LEU A 218 -10.04 -6.21 0.66
C LEU A 218 -10.81 -6.42 -0.64
N ALA A 219 -10.56 -5.61 -1.67
CA ALA A 219 -11.17 -5.81 -2.97
C ALA A 219 -10.78 -7.16 -3.60
N GLN A 220 -9.52 -7.57 -3.47
CA GLN A 220 -9.04 -8.88 -3.95
C GLN A 220 -9.69 -10.04 -3.18
N LEU A 221 -9.85 -9.91 -1.86
CA LEU A 221 -10.57 -10.90 -1.04
C LEU A 221 -12.05 -11.03 -1.44
N LEU A 222 -12.65 -9.96 -1.96
CA LEU A 222 -13.99 -9.99 -2.55
C LEU A 222 -14.01 -10.51 -4.00
N GLY A 223 -12.88 -10.98 -4.53
CA GLY A 223 -12.72 -11.55 -5.87
C GLY A 223 -12.29 -10.57 -6.96
N ALA A 224 -12.11 -9.28 -6.65
CA ALA A 224 -11.80 -8.29 -7.66
C ALA A 224 -10.35 -8.38 -8.16
N ARG A 225 -10.13 -8.09 -9.45
CA ARG A 225 -8.78 -7.86 -9.97
C ARG A 225 -8.38 -6.39 -9.78
N CYS A 226 -7.38 -6.13 -8.97
CA CYS A 226 -6.82 -4.78 -8.79
C CYS A 226 -5.62 -4.54 -9.73
N GLN A 227 -5.54 -3.36 -10.33
CA GLN A 227 -4.41 -2.95 -11.18
C GLN A 227 -4.11 -1.45 -11.03
N ASP A 228 -2.84 -1.08 -11.07
CA ASP A 228 -2.41 0.32 -10.91
C ASP A 228 -2.71 1.17 -12.14
N HIS A 229 -2.76 0.54 -13.30
CA HIS A 229 -3.03 1.18 -14.58
C HIS A 229 -4.53 1.25 -14.84
N PHE A 230 -5.01 2.45 -15.19
CA PHE A 230 -6.40 2.66 -15.54
C PHE A 230 -6.58 2.57 -17.06
N ALA A 231 -7.24 1.52 -17.53
CA ALA A 231 -7.39 1.22 -18.95
C ALA A 231 -8.83 0.94 -19.35
N ARG A 232 -9.25 1.56 -20.46
CA ARG A 232 -10.57 1.33 -21.06
C ARG A 232 -10.70 0.00 -21.80
N LYS A 233 -9.62 -0.45 -22.42
CA LYS A 233 -9.60 -1.66 -23.28
C LYS A 233 -8.55 -2.62 -22.79
N SER A 234 -8.86 -3.90 -22.84
CA SER A 234 -7.90 -4.95 -22.52
C SER A 234 -6.75 -4.97 -23.53
N LYS A 235 -5.53 -5.13 -23.03
CA LYS A 235 -4.30 -5.41 -23.76
C LYS A 235 -3.69 -6.71 -23.21
N LYS A 236 -2.61 -7.21 -23.81
CA LYS A 236 -1.99 -8.51 -23.48
C LYS A 236 -1.84 -8.75 -21.96
N ASP A 237 -1.34 -7.74 -21.24
CA ASP A 237 -1.05 -7.84 -19.81
C ASP A 237 -1.98 -7.00 -18.91
N LEU A 238 -2.96 -6.30 -19.50
CA LEU A 238 -3.79 -5.33 -18.81
C LEU A 238 -5.28 -5.54 -19.13
N LYS A 239 -6.13 -5.68 -18.12
CA LYS A 239 -7.57 -5.84 -18.34
C LYS A 239 -8.24 -4.47 -18.43
N ALA A 240 -9.34 -4.35 -19.14
CA ALA A 240 -10.18 -3.16 -19.05
C ALA A 240 -10.72 -3.00 -17.62
N ASN A 241 -10.59 -1.82 -17.04
CA ASN A 241 -11.18 -1.51 -15.74
C ASN A 241 -12.70 -1.41 -15.86
N THR A 242 -13.38 -2.01 -14.89
CA THR A 242 -14.83 -1.87 -14.70
C THR A 242 -15.15 -0.74 -13.76
N HIS A 243 -14.23 -0.39 -12.85
CA HIS A 243 -14.45 0.56 -11.77
C HIS A 243 -13.17 1.35 -11.49
N LEU A 244 -13.33 2.61 -11.14
CA LEU A 244 -12.30 3.43 -10.50
C LEU A 244 -12.71 3.65 -9.04
N VAL A 245 -11.88 3.21 -8.11
CA VAL A 245 -12.04 3.52 -6.69
C VAL A 245 -11.20 4.76 -6.41
N VAL A 246 -11.84 5.88 -6.09
CA VAL A 246 -11.18 7.19 -6.01
C VAL A 246 -11.57 7.96 -4.76
N ASN A 247 -10.60 8.62 -4.13
CA ASN A 247 -10.82 9.36 -2.88
C ASN A 247 -11.46 10.74 -3.07
N TYR A 248 -11.19 11.39 -4.21
CA TYR A 248 -11.70 12.73 -4.54
C TYR A 248 -12.20 12.76 -5.99
N PRO A 249 -13.22 13.58 -6.31
CA PRO A 249 -13.73 13.76 -7.67
C PRO A 249 -12.79 14.63 -8.52
N SER A 250 -11.51 14.28 -8.59
CA SER A 250 -10.47 15.06 -9.26
C SER A 250 -9.33 14.17 -9.79
N GLY A 251 -8.52 14.74 -10.69
CA GLY A 251 -7.34 14.09 -11.27
C GLY A 251 -7.59 13.37 -12.60
N SER A 252 -6.51 13.00 -13.28
CA SER A 252 -6.54 12.48 -14.65
C SER A 252 -7.32 11.16 -14.79
N LYS A 253 -7.19 10.25 -13.82
CA LYS A 253 -7.95 8.98 -13.82
C LYS A 253 -9.45 9.20 -13.64
N TYR A 254 -9.84 10.17 -12.82
CA TYR A 254 -11.24 10.53 -12.61
C TYR A 254 -11.88 11.11 -13.88
N GLU A 255 -11.21 12.08 -14.51
CA GLU A 255 -11.67 12.65 -15.78
C GLU A 255 -11.76 11.60 -16.89
N ALA A 256 -10.80 10.66 -16.93
CA ALA A 256 -10.85 9.52 -17.83
C ALA A 256 -12.04 8.60 -17.54
N ALA A 257 -12.34 8.31 -16.26
CA ALA A 257 -13.46 7.45 -15.87
C ALA A 257 -14.78 8.07 -16.33
N LYS A 258 -14.99 9.37 -16.13
CA LYS A 258 -16.15 10.11 -16.64
C LYS A 258 -16.25 10.03 -18.16
N LYS A 259 -15.16 10.31 -18.87
CA LYS A 259 -15.11 10.24 -20.34
C LYS A 259 -15.40 8.83 -20.88
N TRP A 260 -15.02 7.80 -20.14
CA TRP A 260 -15.21 6.39 -20.53
C TRP A 260 -16.47 5.76 -19.96
N THR A 261 -17.31 6.55 -19.27
CA THR A 261 -18.50 6.08 -18.56
C THR A 261 -18.22 4.89 -17.67
N ILE A 262 -17.08 4.92 -16.97
CA ILE A 262 -16.69 3.94 -15.96
C ILE A 262 -17.08 4.50 -14.59
N PRO A 263 -17.77 3.74 -13.74
CA PRO A 263 -18.15 4.18 -12.39
C PRO A 263 -16.91 4.58 -11.57
N ALA A 264 -16.93 5.81 -11.06
CA ALA A 264 -15.94 6.35 -10.14
C ALA A 264 -16.55 6.40 -8.72
N VAL A 265 -16.17 5.45 -7.88
CA VAL A 265 -16.77 5.22 -6.54
C VAL A 265 -15.76 5.45 -5.43
N GLY A 266 -16.23 5.75 -4.22
CA GLY A 266 -15.38 5.81 -3.02
C GLY A 266 -15.11 4.44 -2.39
N ARG A 267 -14.19 4.38 -1.42
CA ARG A 267 -13.92 3.18 -0.61
C ARG A 267 -15.16 2.63 0.10
N GLU A 268 -16.14 3.49 0.36
CA GLU A 268 -17.42 3.18 0.96
C GLU A 268 -18.18 2.10 0.17
N TRP A 269 -18.00 2.03 -1.16
CA TRP A 269 -18.57 0.97 -1.99
C TRP A 269 -17.98 -0.40 -1.65
N ILE A 270 -16.65 -0.50 -1.49
CA ILE A 270 -15.98 -1.74 -1.07
C ILE A 270 -16.44 -2.12 0.33
N SER A 271 -16.52 -1.16 1.25
CA SER A 271 -17.02 -1.40 2.61
C SER A 271 -18.46 -1.93 2.60
N ALA A 272 -19.31 -1.44 1.70
CA ALA A 272 -20.68 -1.92 1.56
C ALA A 272 -20.76 -3.33 0.94
N CYS A 273 -19.96 -3.62 -0.09
CA CYS A 273 -19.85 -4.96 -0.67
C CYS A 273 -19.37 -5.99 0.37
N LEU A 274 -18.39 -5.59 1.19
CA LEU A 274 -17.87 -6.39 2.30
C LEU A 274 -18.97 -6.70 3.33
N LYS A 275 -19.67 -5.67 3.82
CA LYS A 275 -20.74 -5.82 4.83
C LYS A 275 -21.94 -6.64 4.35
N THR A 276 -22.28 -6.51 3.06
CA THR A 276 -23.47 -7.17 2.51
C THR A 276 -23.19 -8.54 1.90
N GLY A 277 -21.92 -8.86 1.62
CA GLY A 277 -21.53 -10.02 0.83
C GLY A 277 -22.08 -10.01 -0.59
N LYS A 278 -22.42 -8.83 -1.13
CA LYS A 278 -23.08 -8.69 -2.44
C LYS A 278 -22.45 -7.58 -3.25
N HIS A 279 -22.60 -7.67 -4.57
CA HIS A 279 -22.27 -6.57 -5.46
C HIS A 279 -23.34 -5.48 -5.29
N VAL A 280 -23.04 -4.44 -4.52
CA VAL A 280 -24.00 -3.34 -4.30
C VAL A 280 -24.01 -2.39 -5.51
N PRO A 281 -25.15 -1.74 -5.82
CA PRO A 281 -25.22 -0.71 -6.85
C PRO A 281 -24.26 0.45 -6.56
N GLU A 282 -23.69 1.04 -7.60
CA GLU A 282 -22.67 2.08 -7.51
C GLU A 282 -23.27 3.48 -7.22
N ASP A 283 -24.56 3.69 -7.51
CA ASP A 283 -25.22 5.00 -7.52
C ASP A 283 -25.03 5.79 -6.21
N ASP A 284 -25.19 5.14 -5.06
CA ASP A 284 -25.07 5.76 -3.73
C ASP A 284 -23.63 6.03 -3.30
N TYR A 285 -22.67 5.47 -4.05
CA TYR A 285 -21.25 5.46 -3.74
C TYR A 285 -20.40 6.16 -4.80
N PHE A 286 -21.01 6.77 -5.81
CA PHE A 286 -20.29 7.67 -6.71
C PHE A 286 -19.57 8.74 -5.91
N ILE A 287 -18.32 9.02 -6.28
CA ILE A 287 -17.49 9.91 -5.47
C ILE A 287 -18.07 11.33 -5.38
N GLU A 288 -18.77 11.81 -6.42
CA GLU A 288 -19.48 13.09 -6.38
C GLU A 288 -20.65 13.11 -5.37
N VAL A 289 -21.30 11.96 -5.14
CA VAL A 289 -22.40 11.81 -4.17
C VAL A 289 -21.81 11.79 -2.75
N LEU A 290 -20.73 11.04 -2.55
CA LEU A 290 -20.05 10.94 -1.26
C LEU A 290 -19.44 12.28 -0.84
N GLU A 291 -18.82 13.01 -1.77
CA GLU A 291 -18.23 14.32 -1.47
C GLU A 291 -19.28 15.34 -1.03
N LYS A 292 -20.47 15.33 -1.65
CA LYS A 292 -21.60 16.16 -1.20
C LYS A 292 -22.05 15.80 0.20
N LYS A 293 -22.04 14.53 0.59
CA LYS A 293 -22.38 14.08 1.94
C LYS A 293 -21.34 14.49 2.97
N ARG A 294 -20.05 14.56 2.60
CA ARG A 294 -18.96 14.99 3.49
C ARG A 294 -18.96 16.49 3.78
N LEU A 295 -19.53 17.29 2.88
CA LEU A 295 -19.64 18.75 3.00
C LEU A 295 -20.91 19.22 3.75
N GLN A 296 -21.78 18.30 4.16
CA GLN A 296 -23.02 18.57 4.89
C GLN A 296 -22.87 18.21 6.37
#